data_AF-A0A7S1NUA5-F1
#
_entry.id   AF-A0A7S1NUA5-F1
#
_cell.length_a   1.000
_cell.length_b   1.000
_cell.length_c   1.000
_cell.angle_alpha   90.00
_cell.angle_beta   90.00
_cell.angle_gamma   90.00
#
_symmetry.space_group_name_H-M   'P 1'
#
loop_
_entity.id
_entity.type
_entity.pdbx_description
1 polymer ?
#
loop_
_entity_poly.entity_id
_entity_poly.type
_entity_poly.pdbx_seq_one_letter_code
_entity_poly.pdbx_strand_id
1 'polypeptide(L)'
;MSAAYTKTIFAPIRESQVCREMAKRYFEDMDKAAESDIIICGAGSAGLVAAYELSKHPEVTVTLLEQSVAPGGGAWLGGQLFSAMVCRKPADVLLRELEVPYDDCGEYVVIKHAALFTSTLLSKVLKYGCLYHAAC
;
A
#
# COMPACT_ATOMS: atom_id res chain seq x y z
N MET A 1 6.38 -26.02 34.07
CA MET A 1 6.70 -26.82 32.86
C MET A 1 7.35 -25.88 31.85
N SER A 2 8.64 -26.08 31.57
CA SER A 2 9.46 -25.25 30.69
C SER A 2 9.13 -25.57 29.22
N ALA A 3 8.72 -24.58 28.43
CA ALA A 3 8.56 -24.75 26.99
C ALA A 3 9.95 -24.87 26.34
N ALA A 4 10.28 -26.06 25.85
CA ALA A 4 11.53 -26.30 25.14
C ALA A 4 11.56 -25.49 23.83
N TYR A 5 12.47 -24.53 23.74
CA TYR A 5 12.72 -23.75 22.52
C TYR A 5 13.29 -24.67 21.43
N THR A 6 12.48 -25.01 20.44
CA THR A 6 12.92 -25.80 19.30
C THR A 6 13.82 -24.93 18.43
N LYS A 7 15.10 -25.31 18.29
CA LYS A 7 16.08 -24.59 17.47
C LYS A 7 15.65 -24.66 16.01
N THR A 8 14.97 -23.61 15.54
CA THR A 8 14.59 -23.47 14.14
C THR A 8 15.80 -22.97 13.37
N ILE A 9 16.25 -23.74 12.37
CA ILE A 9 17.38 -23.39 11.51
C ILE A 9 16.81 -23.16 10.11
N PHE A 10 17.02 -21.96 9.57
CA PHE A 10 16.65 -21.63 8.18
C PHE A 10 17.48 -22.46 7.19
N ALA A 11 16.92 -22.69 6.00
CA ALA A 11 17.64 -23.35 4.91
C ALA A 11 18.91 -22.55 4.51
N PRO A 12 19.97 -23.22 4.05
CA PRO A 12 21.18 -22.54 3.59
C PRO A 12 20.91 -21.68 2.35
N ILE A 13 21.52 -20.49 2.28
CA ILE A 13 21.45 -19.55 1.16
C ILE A 13 22.78 -18.82 1.02
N ARG A 14 23.10 -18.32 -0.19
CA ARG A 14 24.25 -17.43 -0.46
C ARG A 14 23.79 -15.99 -0.64
N GLU A 15 24.60 -15.04 -0.18
CA GLU A 15 24.36 -13.59 -0.28
C GLU A 15 24.17 -13.16 -1.74
N SER A 16 24.94 -13.74 -2.66
CA SER A 16 24.82 -13.47 -4.09
C SER A 16 23.49 -13.92 -4.71
N GLN A 17 22.82 -14.94 -4.15
CA GLN A 17 21.49 -15.34 -4.60
C GLN A 17 20.48 -14.24 -4.23
N VAL A 18 20.50 -13.77 -2.99
CA VAL A 18 19.59 -12.71 -2.50
C VAL A 18 19.76 -11.42 -3.32
N CYS A 19 21.01 -10.98 -3.54
CA CYS A 19 21.30 -9.78 -4.33
C CYS A 19 20.80 -9.89 -5.78
N ARG A 20 21.02 -11.03 -6.44
CA ARG A 20 20.55 -11.26 -7.81
C ARG A 20 19.03 -11.30 -7.92
N GLU A 21 18.35 -11.95 -6.97
CA GLU A 21 16.88 -12.04 -6.99
C GLU A 21 16.22 -10.66 -6.87
N MET A 22 16.76 -9.78 -6.02
CA MET A 22 16.27 -8.41 -5.88
C MET A 22 16.57 -7.57 -7.14
N ALA A 23 17.84 -7.55 -7.58
CA ALA A 23 18.25 -6.74 -8.72
C ALA A 23 17.51 -7.14 -10.00
N LYS A 24 17.40 -8.44 -10.29
CA LYS A 24 16.73 -8.95 -11.48
C LYS A 24 15.28 -8.46 -11.58
N ARG A 25 14.50 -8.60 -10.50
CA ARG A 25 13.09 -8.16 -10.47
C ARG A 25 12.96 -6.66 -10.60
N TYR A 26 13.80 -5.90 -9.90
CA TYR A 26 13.76 -4.44 -9.97
C TYR A 26 14.06 -3.92 -11.38
N PHE A 27 15.02 -4.52 -12.08
CA PHE A 27 15.32 -4.16 -13.47
C PHE A 27 14.20 -4.58 -14.44
N GLU A 28 13.57 -5.76 -14.23
CA GLU A 28 12.40 -6.18 -15.01
C GLU A 28 11.21 -5.22 -14.83
N ASP A 29 10.96 -4.75 -13.61
CA ASP A 29 9.89 -3.80 -13.34
C ASP A 29 10.22 -2.41 -13.89
N MET A 30 11.48 -1.97 -13.81
CA MET A 30 11.93 -0.70 -14.40
C MET A 30 11.82 -0.69 -15.93
N ASP A 31 12.16 -1.80 -16.58
CA ASP A 31 12.03 -1.95 -18.04
C ASP A 31 10.55 -1.87 -18.47
N LYS A 32 9.64 -2.53 -17.74
CA LYS A 32 8.19 -2.39 -17.97
C LYS A 32 7.71 -0.96 -17.71
N ALA A 33 8.12 -0.34 -16.60
CA ALA A 33 7.68 0.99 -16.21
C ALA A 33 8.18 2.10 -17.16
N ALA A 34 9.21 1.83 -17.97
CA ALA A 34 9.72 2.77 -18.98
C ALA A 34 8.64 3.18 -20.00
N GLU A 35 7.63 2.33 -20.22
CA GLU A 35 6.44 2.64 -21.01
C GLU A 35 5.19 2.29 -20.18
N SER A 36 4.55 3.31 -19.61
CA SER A 36 3.34 3.17 -18.78
C SER A 36 2.18 3.97 -19.39
N ASP A 37 0.97 3.42 -19.32
CA ASP A 37 -0.25 4.16 -19.73
C ASP A 37 -0.55 5.30 -18.76
N ILE A 38 -0.34 5.06 -17.45
CA ILE A 38 -0.63 6.02 -16.39
C ILE A 38 0.52 6.05 -15.36
N ILE A 39 0.96 7.26 -15.03
CA ILE A 39 1.94 7.52 -13.96
C ILE A 39 1.28 8.34 -12.86
N ILE A 40 1.32 7.83 -11.62
CA ILE A 40 0.83 8.52 -10.42
C ILE A 40 2.03 8.97 -9.59
N CYS A 41 2.14 10.27 -9.33
CA CYS A 41 3.21 10.84 -8.51
C CYS A 41 2.71 11.10 -7.08
N GLY A 42 3.13 10.26 -6.15
CA GLY A 42 2.82 10.33 -4.72
C GLY A 42 1.84 9.24 -4.29
N ALA A 43 2.28 8.36 -3.40
CA ALA A 43 1.51 7.28 -2.78
C ALA A 43 0.83 7.73 -1.48
N GLY A 44 0.29 8.96 -1.45
CA GLY A 44 -0.60 9.43 -0.39
C GLY A 44 -2.00 8.81 -0.50
N SER A 45 -2.93 9.17 0.39
CA SER A 45 -4.32 8.66 0.34
C SER A 45 -4.97 8.85 -1.04
N ALA A 46 -4.88 10.03 -1.64
CA ALA A 46 -5.46 10.30 -2.95
C ALA A 46 -4.81 9.47 -4.08
N GLY A 47 -3.47 9.40 -4.11
CA GLY A 47 -2.76 8.63 -5.13
C GLY A 47 -2.98 7.12 -5.00
N LEU A 48 -3.08 6.61 -3.77
CA LEU A 48 -3.41 5.21 -3.51
C LEU A 48 -4.85 4.88 -3.90
N VAL A 49 -5.82 5.77 -3.69
CA VAL A 49 -7.20 5.56 -4.15
C VAL A 49 -7.25 5.57 -5.68
N ALA A 50 -6.57 6.52 -6.33
CA ALA A 50 -6.49 6.56 -7.79
C ALA A 50 -5.83 5.28 -8.35
N ALA A 51 -4.72 4.84 -7.75
CA ALA A 51 -4.05 3.60 -8.13
C ALA A 51 -4.96 2.38 -7.92
N TYR A 52 -5.71 2.33 -6.82
CA TYR A 52 -6.65 1.25 -6.53
C TYR A 52 -7.74 1.15 -7.58
N GLU A 53 -8.41 2.26 -7.90
CA GLU A 53 -9.46 2.28 -8.92
C GLU A 53 -8.93 1.91 -10.30
N LEU A 54 -7.80 2.50 -10.72
CA LEU A 54 -7.22 2.23 -12.03
C LEU A 54 -6.69 0.79 -12.14
N SER A 55 -6.17 0.22 -11.06
CA SER A 55 -5.68 -1.17 -11.05
C SER A 55 -6.78 -2.24 -11.22
N LYS A 56 -8.06 -1.85 -11.12
CA LYS A 56 -9.20 -2.74 -11.45
C LYS A 56 -9.35 -2.95 -12.97
N HIS A 57 -8.67 -2.14 -13.78
CA HIS A 57 -8.69 -2.15 -15.24
C HIS A 57 -7.42 -2.84 -15.77
N PRO A 58 -7.44 -4.15 -16.04
CA PRO A 58 -6.24 -4.90 -16.46
C PRO A 58 -5.68 -4.47 -17.82
N GLU A 59 -6.44 -3.69 -18.59
CA GLU A 59 -6.04 -3.14 -19.89
C GLU A 59 -5.09 -1.96 -19.80
N VAL A 60 -4.95 -1.32 -18.63
CA VAL A 60 -4.01 -0.21 -18.42
C VAL A 60 -2.91 -0.57 -17.44
N THR A 61 -1.70 -0.14 -17.76
CA THR A 61 -0.54 -0.22 -16.89
C THR A 61 -0.46 1.02 -16.00
N VAL A 62 -0.37 0.79 -14.68
CA VAL A 62 -0.30 1.86 -13.68
C VAL A 62 1.04 1.79 -12.96
N THR A 63 1.81 2.87 -13.05
CA THR A 63 3.07 3.05 -12.34
C THR A 63 2.90 4.10 -11.25
N LEU A 64 3.12 3.70 -10.00
CA LEU A 64 3.02 4.55 -8.81
C LEU A 64 4.42 4.90 -8.31
N LEU A 65 4.77 6.18 -8.41
CA LEU A 65 6.05 6.73 -7.95
C LEU A 65 5.87 7.42 -6.60
N GLU A 66 6.70 7.10 -5.63
CA GLU A 66 6.72 7.73 -4.31
C GLU A 66 8.15 8.15 -3.97
N GLN A 67 8.32 9.35 -3.40
CA GLN A 67 9.65 9.87 -3.04
C GLN A 67 10.14 9.39 -1.66
N SER A 68 9.23 8.90 -0.82
CA SER A 68 9.57 8.39 0.50
C SER A 68 9.71 6.87 0.48
N VAL A 69 10.59 6.34 1.33
CA VAL A 69 10.64 4.89 1.59
C VAL A 69 9.28 4.36 2.04
N ALA A 70 8.59 5.11 2.90
CA ALA A 70 7.28 4.72 3.41
C ALA A 70 6.18 5.41 2.59
N PRO A 71 5.34 4.65 1.84
CA PRO A 71 4.15 5.20 1.21
C PRO A 71 3.11 5.60 2.26
N GLY A 72 2.01 6.20 1.82
CA GLY A 72 0.87 6.61 2.65
C GLY A 72 0.79 8.11 2.89
N GLY A 73 1.90 8.84 2.69
CA GLY A 73 1.97 10.30 2.87
C GLY A 73 1.43 10.73 4.23
N GLY A 74 0.51 11.69 4.25
CA GLY A 74 -0.10 12.19 5.48
C GLY A 74 -1.18 11.28 6.11
N ALA A 75 -1.54 10.17 5.48
CA ALA A 75 -2.68 9.34 5.90
C ALA A 75 -2.34 8.31 7.00
N TRP A 76 -1.19 8.46 7.67
CA TRP A 76 -0.83 7.64 8.82
C TRP A 76 -1.48 8.10 10.13
N LEU A 77 -1.86 9.38 10.21
CA LEU A 77 -2.47 10.01 11.38
C LEU A 77 -3.65 10.91 10.96
N GLY A 78 -4.47 11.27 11.94
CA GLY A 78 -5.43 12.37 11.84
C GLY A 78 -4.80 13.71 12.23
N GLY A 79 -5.65 14.68 12.57
CA GLY A 79 -5.20 16.02 12.97
C GLY A 79 -4.45 16.01 14.30
N GLN A 80 -3.47 16.90 14.44
CA GLN A 80 -2.72 17.12 15.70
C GLN A 80 -2.08 15.83 16.27
N LEU A 81 -1.62 14.94 15.40
CA LEU A 81 -1.02 13.65 15.76
C LEU A 81 -1.98 12.64 16.42
N PHE A 82 -3.29 12.91 16.43
CA PHE A 82 -4.28 11.93 16.85
C PHE A 82 -4.47 10.83 15.80
N SER A 83 -5.03 9.70 16.21
CA SER A 83 -5.11 8.51 15.35
C SER A 83 -6.34 8.47 14.45
N ALA A 84 -7.49 8.95 14.92
CA ALA A 84 -8.77 8.75 14.25
C ALA A 84 -8.82 9.43 12.87
N MET A 85 -9.37 8.73 11.89
CA MET A 85 -9.61 9.28 10.55
C MET A 85 -11.10 9.49 10.36
N VAL A 86 -11.48 10.73 10.09
CA VAL A 86 -12.88 11.13 9.87
C VAL A 86 -13.12 11.24 8.37
N CYS A 87 -14.13 10.55 7.86
CA CYS A 87 -14.54 10.58 6.47
C CYS A 87 -16.01 10.97 6.37
N ARG A 88 -16.34 12.03 5.64
CA ARG A 88 -17.74 12.41 5.38
C ARG A 88 -18.36 11.46 4.36
N LYS A 89 -19.66 11.17 4.49
CA LYS A 89 -20.38 10.41 3.46
C LYS A 89 -20.47 11.25 2.16
N PRO A 90 -20.35 10.63 0.96
CA PRO A 90 -20.44 9.19 0.67
C PRO A 90 -19.08 8.44 0.63
N ALA A 91 -18.01 8.94 1.27
CA ALA A 91 -16.70 8.27 1.23
C ALA A 91 -16.68 6.87 1.91
N ASP A 92 -17.69 6.58 2.74
CA ASP A 92 -17.93 5.27 3.36
C ASP A 92 -18.21 4.17 2.34
N VAL A 93 -18.61 4.50 1.10
CA VAL A 93 -18.74 3.53 -0.01
C VAL A 93 -17.41 2.82 -0.26
N LEU A 94 -16.32 3.59 -0.37
CA LEU A 94 -14.98 3.03 -0.57
C LEU A 94 -14.56 2.19 0.64
N LEU A 95 -14.87 2.63 1.86
CA LEU A 95 -14.51 1.87 3.07
C LEU A 95 -15.19 0.50 3.13
N ARG A 96 -16.44 0.39 2.67
CA ARG A 96 -17.13 -0.90 2.53
C ARG A 96 -16.45 -1.80 1.50
N GLU A 97 -16.05 -1.26 0.36
CA GLU A 97 -15.34 -2.01 -0.68
C GLU A 97 -13.96 -2.49 -0.21
N LEU A 98 -13.25 -1.65 0.54
CA LEU A 98 -11.97 -1.98 1.15
C LEU A 98 -12.12 -2.89 2.38
N GLU A 99 -13.34 -3.12 2.86
CA GLU A 99 -13.65 -3.86 4.10
C GLU A 99 -12.95 -3.26 5.33
N VAL A 100 -12.81 -1.94 5.36
CA VAL A 100 -12.25 -1.21 6.50
C VAL A 100 -13.37 -0.91 7.50
N PRO A 101 -13.29 -1.41 8.75
CA PRO A 101 -14.30 -1.15 9.76
C PRO A 101 -14.27 0.33 10.18
N TYR A 102 -15.46 0.88 10.44
CA TYR A 102 -15.66 2.27 10.87
C TYR A 102 -16.88 2.37 11.79
N ASP A 103 -16.89 3.42 12.62
CA ASP A 103 -18.04 3.82 13.42
C ASP A 103 -18.90 4.81 12.63
N ASP A 104 -20.20 4.54 12.46
CA ASP A 104 -21.12 5.44 11.76
C ASP A 104 -21.65 6.54 12.70
N CYS A 105 -21.42 7.79 12.34
CA CYS A 105 -21.80 8.98 13.10
C CYS A 105 -22.85 9.84 12.38
N GLY A 106 -23.61 9.26 11.45
CA GLY A 106 -24.62 9.97 10.66
C GLY A 106 -24.04 10.50 9.35
N GLU A 107 -23.71 11.78 9.30
CA GLU A 107 -23.19 12.46 8.08
C GLU A 107 -21.71 12.12 7.77
N TYR A 108 -21.03 11.46 8.70
CA TYR A 108 -19.65 11.03 8.57
C TYR A 108 -19.43 9.71 9.30
N VAL A 109 -18.30 9.09 9.02
CA VAL A 109 -17.83 7.86 9.66
C VAL A 109 -16.44 8.08 10.24
N VAL A 110 -16.07 7.29 11.25
CA VAL A 110 -14.78 7.37 11.92
C VAL A 110 -14.08 6.03 11.87
N ILE A 111 -12.90 6.01 11.27
CA ILE A 111 -12.01 4.85 11.29
C ILE A 111 -11.13 4.98 12.52
N LYS A 112 -11.06 3.90 13.31
CA LYS A 112 -10.32 3.87 14.59
C LYS A 112 -8.89 4.42 14.48
N HIS A 113 -8.21 4.15 13.37
CA HIS A 113 -6.88 4.68 13.11
C HIS A 113 -6.67 4.93 11.61
N ALA A 114 -6.12 6.07 11.23
CA ALA A 114 -5.76 6.42 9.85
C ALA A 114 -4.87 5.35 9.16
N ALA A 115 -3.86 4.85 9.87
CA ALA A 115 -3.06 3.70 9.47
C ALA A 115 -3.85 2.45 9.04
N LEU A 116 -5.05 2.18 9.60
CA LEU A 116 -5.88 1.03 9.19
C LEU A 116 -6.40 1.21 7.77
N PHE A 117 -6.86 2.41 7.42
CA PHE A 117 -7.26 2.74 6.05
C PHE A 117 -6.06 2.61 5.10
N THR A 118 -4.96 3.27 5.44
CA THR A 118 -3.78 3.36 4.57
C THR A 118 -3.12 2.02 4.34
N SER A 119 -2.94 1.20 5.38
CA SER A 119 -2.33 -0.14 5.25
C SER A 119 -3.21 -1.11 4.46
N THR A 120 -4.54 -1.10 4.68
CA THR A 120 -5.47 -1.94 3.92
C THR A 120 -5.51 -1.56 2.45
N LEU A 121 -5.65 -0.27 2.14
CA LEU A 121 -5.66 0.24 0.77
C LEU A 121 -4.34 -0.08 0.07
N LEU A 122 -3.20 0.21 0.70
CA LEU A 122 -1.88 -0.12 0.17
C LEU A 122 -1.73 -1.62 -0.10
N SER A 123 -2.17 -2.49 0.81
CA SER A 123 -2.13 -3.94 0.62
C SER A 123 -2.96 -4.39 -0.58
N LYS A 124 -4.15 -3.79 -0.79
CA LYS A 124 -4.98 -4.07 -1.96
C LYS A 124 -4.28 -3.59 -3.25
N VAL A 125 -3.80 -2.33 -3.31
CA VAL A 125 -3.08 -1.78 -4.48
C VAL A 125 -1.89 -2.65 -4.89
N LEU A 126 -1.04 -3.05 -3.93
CA LEU A 126 0.14 -3.88 -4.22
C LEU A 126 -0.20 -5.30 -4.71
N LYS A 127 -1.43 -5.78 -4.47
CA LYS A 127 -1.91 -7.08 -4.99
C LYS A 127 -2.49 -6.96 -6.40
N TYR A 128 -3.02 -5.81 -6.78
CA TYR A 128 -3.72 -5.60 -8.07
C TYR A 128 -2.78 -5.24 -9.23
N GLY A 129 -1.48 -5.52 -9.10
CA GLY A 129 -0.54 -5.43 -10.24
C GLY A 129 -0.02 -4.02 -10.56
N CYS A 130 -0.26 -3.04 -9.69
CA CYS A 130 0.37 -1.72 -9.80
C CYS A 130 1.88 -1.84 -9.61
N LEU A 131 2.68 -1.31 -10.55
CA LEU A 131 4.13 -1.21 -10.41
C LEU A 131 4.44 -0.07 -9.45
N TYR A 132 4.93 -0.42 -8.26
CA TYR A 132 5.25 0.54 -7.21
C TYR A 132 6.75 0.77 -7.12
N HIS A 133 7.17 2.03 -7.29
CA HIS A 133 8.54 2.46 -7.10
C HIS A 133 8.61 3.53 -6.00
N ALA A 134 9.17 3.15 -4.86
CA ALA A 134 9.67 4.10 -3.87
C ALA A 134 11.09 4.51 -4.25
N ALA A 135 11.31 5.79 -4.52
CA ALA A 135 12.63 6.39 -4.58
C ALA A 135 13.07 6.77 -3.15
N CYS A 136 14.37 6.64 -2.89
CA CYS A 136 15.05 7.30 -1.77
C CYS A 136 15.60 8.65 -2.25
#